data_AF-A0A0F3M880-F1
#
_entry.id   AF-A0A0F3M880-F1
#
_cell.length_a   1.000
_cell.length_b   1.000
_cell.length_c   1.000
_cell.angle_alpha   90.00
_cell.angle_beta   90.00
_cell.angle_gamma   90.00
#
_symmetry.space_group_name_H-M   'P 1'
#
loop_
_entity.id
_entity.type
_entity.pdbx_description
1 polymer ?
#
loop_
_entity_poly.entity_id
_entity_poly.type
_entity_poly.pdbx_seq_one_letter_code
_entity_poly.pdbx_strand_id
1 'polypeptide(L)' 'MARRYSYDLRMKIFKEVDEGLSIVKACKIFNISRNTIYRWKHLKRKQEILKQNLMAKPKVIMRK' A
#
# COMPACT_ATOMS: atom_id res chain seq x y z
N MET A 1 -8.69 -12.60 17.59
CA MET A 1 -8.72 -11.20 17.08
C MET A 1 -7.54 -10.96 16.16
N ALA A 2 -7.76 -10.68 14.87
CA ALA A 2 -6.66 -10.28 13.99
C ALA A 2 -6.23 -8.85 14.37
N ARG A 3 -5.11 -8.72 15.11
CA ARG A 3 -4.55 -7.41 15.47
C ARG A 3 -4.15 -6.71 14.17
N ARG A 4 -4.96 -5.74 13.74
CA ARG A 4 -4.67 -4.94 12.55
C ARG A 4 -3.51 -4.00 12.89
N TYR A 5 -2.44 -4.08 12.10
CA TYR A 5 -1.35 -3.09 12.20
C TYR A 5 -1.91 -1.68 11.99
N SER A 6 -1.45 -0.73 12.80
CA SER A 6 -1.85 0.68 12.71
C SER A 6 -1.48 1.28 11.35
N TYR A 7 -2.21 2.32 10.95
CA TYR A 7 -1.97 3.01 9.69
C TYR A 7 -0.59 3.68 9.68
N ASP A 8 -0.22 4.33 10.78
CA ASP A 8 1.07 5.01 10.95
C ASP A 8 2.26 4.08 10.75
N LEU A 9 2.16 2.86 11.29
CA LEU A 9 3.18 1.83 11.12
C LEU A 9 3.33 1.44 9.65
N ARG A 10 2.21 1.26 8.93
CA ARG A 10 2.25 0.96 7.49
C ARG A 10 2.90 2.09 6.71
N MET A 11 2.54 3.34 7.02
CA MET A 11 3.10 4.53 6.37
C MET A 11 4.59 4.64 6.58
N LYS A 12 5.06 4.44 7.82
CA LYS A 12 6.49 4.46 8.15
C LYS A 12 7.27 3.40 7.38
N ILE A 13 6.76 2.17 7.33
CA ILE A 13 7.40 1.08 6.57
C ILE A 13 7.45 1.41 5.08
N PHE A 14 6.37 1.95 4.51
CA PHE A 14 6.36 2.32 3.10
C PHE A 14 7.35 3.43 2.79
N LYS A 15 7.47 4.45 3.66
CA LYS A 15 8.43 5.52 3.50
C LYS A 15 9.87 4.99 3.45
N GLU A 16 10.25 4.16 4.41
CA GLU A 16 11.60 3.55 4.44
C GLU A 16 11.87 2.67 3.22
N VAL A 17 10.88 1.88 2.79
CA VAL A 17 11.02 1.02 1.59
C VAL A 17 11.12 1.86 0.30
N ASP A 18 10.37 2.97 0.20
CA ASP A 18 10.42 3.88 -0.94
C ASP A 18 11.73 4.69 -0.95
N GLU A 19 12.34 4.96 0.21
CA GLU A 19 13.68 5.58 0.37
C GLU A 19 14.85 4.64 0.01
N GLY A 20 14.56 3.38 -0.36
CA GLY A 20 15.54 2.40 -0.82
C GLY A 20 15.93 1.34 0.22
N LEU A 21 15.27 1.31 1.39
CA LEU A 21 15.47 0.25 2.35
C LEU A 21 14.95 -1.08 1.80
N SER A 22 15.78 -2.13 1.86
CA SER A 22 15.34 -3.44 1.39
C SER A 22 14.20 -3.99 2.24
N ILE A 23 13.23 -4.65 1.61
CA ILE A 23 12.08 -5.26 2.30
C ILE A 23 12.55 -6.21 3.41
N VAL A 24 13.62 -6.95 3.20
CA VAL A 24 14.21 -7.85 4.19
C VAL A 24 14.71 -7.10 5.43
N LYS A 25 15.36 -5.95 5.24
CA LYS A 25 15.78 -5.07 6.35
C LYS A 25 14.56 -4.48 7.07
N ALA A 26 13.55 -4.01 6.33
CA ALA A 26 12.31 -3.50 6.91
C ALA A 26 11.61 -4.56 7.79
N CYS A 27 11.54 -5.81 7.33
CA CYS A 27 10.94 -6.91 8.08
C CYS A 27 11.61 -7.11 9.45
N LYS A 28 12.95 -7.02 9.48
CA LYS A 28 13.74 -7.18 10.72
C LYS A 28 13.55 -6.00 11.68
N ILE A 29 13.58 -4.77 11.17
CA ILE A 29 13.43 -3.54 11.98
C ILE A 29 12.04 -3.43 12.60
N PHE A 30 11.01 -3.66 11.79
CA PHE A 30 9.61 -3.47 12.23
C PHE A 30 8.99 -4.75 12.80
N ASN A 31 9.74 -5.86 12.87
CA ASN A 31 9.27 -7.17 13.29
C ASN A 31 7.97 -7.61 12.59
N ILE A 32 7.94 -7.47 11.26
CA ILE A 32 6.80 -7.80 10.42
C ILE A 32 7.18 -8.86 9.41
N SER A 33 6.28 -9.81 9.19
CA SER A 33 6.50 -10.85 8.20
C SER A 33 6.62 -10.28 6.79
N ARG A 34 7.51 -10.85 5.98
CA ARG A 34 7.64 -10.55 4.55
C ARG A 34 6.29 -10.63 3.82
N ASN A 35 5.49 -11.66 4.12
CA ASN A 35 4.16 -11.85 3.54
C ASN A 35 3.23 -10.67 3.79
N THR A 36 3.25 -10.09 4.99
CA THR A 36 2.43 -8.92 5.31
C THR A 36 2.79 -7.73 4.42
N ILE A 37 4.09 -7.44 4.27
CA ILE A 37 4.57 -6.32 3.46
C ILE A 37 4.25 -6.54 1.96
N TYR A 38 4.46 -7.76 1.44
CA TYR A 38 4.10 -8.09 0.06
C TYR A 38 2.59 -7.93 -0.19
N ARG A 39 1.74 -8.39 0.73
CA ARG A 39 0.29 -8.19 0.64
C ARG A 39 -0.08 -6.71 0.59
N TRP A 40 0.53 -5.88 1.43
CA TRP A 40 0.27 -4.44 1.40
C TRP A 40 0.73 -3.78 0.10
N LYS A 41 1.88 -4.16 -0.44
CA LYS A 41 2.36 -3.67 -1.75
C LYS A 41 1.39 -4.04 -2.87
N HIS A 42 0.88 -5.27 -2.86
CA HIS A 42 -0.12 -5.72 -3.82
C HIS A 42 -1.43 -4.93 -3.70
N LEU A 43 -1.91 -4.68 -2.48
CA LEU A 43 -3.10 -3.87 -2.24
C LEU A 43 -2.92 -2.42 -2.68
N LYS A 44 -1.76 -1.79 -2.40
CA LYS A 44 -1.42 -0.44 -2.88
C LYS A 44 -1.49 -0.38 -4.41
N ARG A 45 -0.88 -1.35 -5.11
CA ARG A 45 -0.94 -1.44 -6.57
C ARG A 45 -2.38 -1.59 -7.10
N LYS A 46 -3.18 -2.46 -6.48
CA LYS A 46 -4.60 -2.66 -6.87
C LYS A 46 -5.41 -1.37 -6.67
N GLN A 47 -5.14 -0.63 -5.59
CA GLN A 47 -5.79 0.64 -5.32
C GLN A 47 -5.42 1.72 -6.34
N GLU A 48 -4.14 1.82 -6.73
CA GLU A 48 -3.70 2.76 -7.77
C GLU A 48 -4.28 2.42 -9.14
N ILE A 49 -4.33 1.14 -9.52
CA ILE A 49 -5.00 0.69 -10.76
C ILE A 49 -6.50 1.08 -10.73
N LEU A 50 -7.18 0.87 -9.61
CA LEU A 50 -8.59 1.23 -9.47
C LEU A 50 -8.82 2.73 -9.59
N LYS A 51 -7.96 3.55 -8.95
CA LYS A 51 -7.99 5.01 -9.08
C LYS A 51 -7.76 5.45 -10.52
N GLN A 52 -6.76 4.89 -11.20
CA GLN A 52 -6.49 5.19 -12.61
C GLN A 52 -7.69 4.88 -13.49
N ASN A 53 -8.32 3.71 -13.29
CA ASN A 53 -9.52 3.32 -14.03
C ASN A 53 -10.74 4.20 -13.72
N LEU A 54 -10.85 4.74 -12.50
CA LEU A 54 -11.87 5.71 -12.13
C LEU A 54 -11.63 7.08 -12.79
N MET A 55 -10.37 7.54 -12.81
CA MET A 55 -9.97 8.81 -13.44
C MET A 55 -9.99 8.75 -14.98
N ALA A 56 -9.81 7.57 -15.56
CA ALA A 56 -9.87 7.32 -17.00
C ALA A 56 -11.31 7.17 -17.53
N LYS A 57 -12.35 7.15 -16.67
CA LYS A 57 -13.74 7.21 -17.14
C LYS A 57 -14.01 8.60 -17.72
N PRO A 58 -14.49 8.73 -18.97
CA PRO A 58 -14.82 10.02 -19.54
C PRO A 58 -15.95 10.67 -18.72
N LYS A 59 -15.81 11.97 -18.46
CA LYS A 59 -16.68 12.87 -17.68
C LYS A 59 -18.09 13.09 -18.29
N VAL A 60 -18.62 12.11 -19.03
CA VAL A 60 -19.87 12.23 -19.80
C VAL A 60 -21.12 11.93 -18.95
N ILE A 61 -20.96 11.34 -17.77
CA ILE A 61 -22.08 11.01 -16.87
C ILE A 61 -21.98 11.87 -15.61
N MET A 62 -22.07 13.18 -15.78
CA MET A 62 -22.25 14.13 -14.67
C MET A 62 -23.12 15.32 -15.10
N ARG A 63 -23.99 15.09 -16.08
CA ARG A 63 -25.12 15.96 -16.41
C ARG A 63 -26.38 15.11 -16.33
N LYS A 64 -27.06 15.17 -15.20
CA LYS A 64 -28.50 14.90 -15.12
C LYS A 64 -29.09 15.83 -14.08
#